data_AF-A0ABD1LRP5-F1
#
_entry.id   AF-A0ABD1LRP5-F1
#
_cell.length_a   1.000
_cell.length_b   1.000
_cell.length_c   1.000
_cell.angle_alpha   90.00
_cell.angle_beta   90.00
_cell.angle_gamma   90.00
#
_symmetry.space_group_name_H-M   'P 1'
#
loop_
_entity.id
_entity.type
_entity.pdbx_description
1 polymer ?
#
loop_
_entity_poly.entity_id
_entity_poly.type
_entity_poly.pdbx_seq_one_letter_code
_entity_poly.pdbx_strand_id
1 'polypeptide(L)'
;MTWYKAEFKALSRVDPVVVDLQGMGKGQAWVNGLSIGRYWTSWISDTNGCSDTCDYRGKYTTDKCNTNCGSPSQRWYHVPRSFLNNDKNMLVLFEEIGGNPENISFQTVTAETICAQVEEGALLELSCQGGKTITQIQFASFGNPEGKCGSFKKGTWEATDGQSTVEAACIGKCSCGITVTKEAFGVTFSLMKVDDGVARLAVQATC
;
A
#
# COMPACT_ATOMS: atom_id res chain seq x y z
N MET A 1 15.01 0.13 -32.36
CA MET A 1 14.92 -1.25 -31.88
C MET A 1 16.26 -1.67 -31.32
N THR A 2 16.33 -1.86 -30.00
CA THR A 2 17.59 -2.10 -29.27
C THR A 2 17.38 -3.21 -28.25
N TRP A 3 18.36 -4.08 -28.10
CA TRP A 3 18.37 -5.09 -27.04
C TRP A 3 19.29 -4.62 -25.91
N TYR A 4 18.81 -4.73 -24.68
CA TYR A 4 19.60 -4.48 -23.47
C TYR A 4 19.70 -5.76 -22.65
N LYS A 5 20.81 -5.89 -21.94
CA LYS A 5 21.05 -7.00 -21.01
C LYS A 5 21.83 -6.50 -19.81
N ALA A 6 21.41 -6.91 -18.62
CA ALA A 6 22.08 -6.59 -17.36
C ALA A 6 22.02 -7.77 -16.40
N GLU A 7 23.00 -7.82 -15.48
CA GLU A 7 23.02 -8.80 -14.39
C GLU A 7 22.65 -8.10 -13.08
N PHE A 8 21.91 -8.79 -12.20
CA PHE A 8 21.48 -8.24 -10.92
C PHE A 8 21.38 -9.32 -9.84
N LYS A 9 21.39 -8.88 -8.57
CA LYS A 9 21.16 -9.73 -7.40
C LYS A 9 19.71 -9.62 -6.94
N ALA A 10 19.13 -10.74 -6.49
CA ALA A 10 17.77 -10.74 -5.98
C ALA A 10 17.69 -9.96 -4.65
N LEU A 11 16.65 -9.12 -4.49
CA LEU A 11 16.40 -8.30 -3.31
C LEU A 11 15.41 -9.01 -2.38
N SER A 12 15.75 -9.27 -1.11
CA SER A 12 14.95 -10.07 -0.13
C SER A 12 14.57 -11.48 -0.65
N ARG A 13 14.10 -12.39 0.20
CA ARG A 13 13.64 -13.74 -0.24
C ARG A 13 12.11 -13.87 -0.30
N VAL A 14 11.37 -13.04 0.41
CA VAL A 14 9.93 -13.26 0.64
C VAL A 14 9.05 -12.20 -0.03
N ASP A 15 9.51 -10.96 -0.14
CA ASP A 15 8.66 -9.86 -0.62
C ASP A 15 8.39 -9.94 -2.13
N PRO A 16 7.25 -9.54 -2.68
CA PRO A 16 7.09 -9.44 -4.14
C PRO A 16 8.16 -8.56 -4.79
N VAL A 17 8.64 -8.93 -5.99
CA VAL A 17 9.63 -8.14 -6.74
C VAL A 17 8.98 -7.50 -7.93
N VAL A 18 9.38 -6.26 -8.21
CA VAL A 18 9.08 -5.55 -9.44
C VAL A 18 10.35 -4.99 -10.06
N VAL A 19 10.33 -4.84 -11.38
CA VAL A 19 11.28 -3.99 -12.09
C VAL A 19 10.59 -2.68 -12.44
N ASP A 20 11.17 -1.57 -12.03
CA ASP A 20 10.81 -0.23 -12.47
C ASP A 20 11.49 0.02 -13.81
N LEU A 21 10.68 0.14 -14.87
CA LEU A 21 11.16 0.41 -16.22
C LEU A 21 11.06 1.90 -16.58
N GLN A 22 11.10 2.79 -15.58
CA GLN A 22 11.18 4.23 -15.82
C GLN A 22 12.32 4.58 -16.79
N GLY A 23 12.04 5.46 -17.75
CA GLY A 23 12.99 5.85 -18.80
C GLY A 23 12.94 4.96 -20.04
N MET A 24 12.28 3.79 -19.96
CA MET A 24 12.04 2.94 -21.13
C MET A 24 10.80 3.39 -21.91
N GLY A 25 10.67 2.88 -23.15
CA GLY A 25 9.57 3.21 -24.04
C GLY A 25 8.51 2.11 -24.06
N LYS A 26 8.68 1.17 -24.99
CA LYS A 26 7.77 0.06 -25.24
C LYS A 26 8.57 -1.17 -25.65
N GLY A 27 8.17 -2.34 -25.17
CA GLY A 27 8.93 -3.53 -25.48
C GLY A 27 8.48 -4.79 -24.76
N GLN A 28 9.42 -5.71 -24.65
CA GLN A 28 9.26 -6.98 -23.93
C GLN A 28 10.43 -7.21 -22.99
N ALA A 29 10.16 -7.89 -21.89
CA ALA A 29 11.15 -8.15 -20.86
C ALA A 29 11.21 -9.64 -20.49
N TRP A 30 12.41 -10.09 -20.14
CA TRP A 30 12.70 -11.44 -19.69
C TRP A 30 13.63 -11.42 -18.48
N VAL A 31 13.37 -12.30 -17.52
CA VAL A 31 14.24 -12.55 -16.37
C VAL A 31 14.67 -14.02 -16.41
N ASN A 32 15.98 -14.27 -16.45
CA ASN A 32 16.56 -15.61 -16.56
C ASN A 32 15.97 -16.45 -17.72
N GLY A 33 15.69 -15.79 -18.86
CA GLY A 33 15.11 -16.42 -20.05
C GLY A 33 13.58 -16.61 -20.00
N LEU A 34 12.93 -16.32 -18.87
CA LEU A 34 11.49 -16.40 -18.70
C LEU A 34 10.86 -15.03 -18.98
N SER A 35 9.84 -14.98 -19.84
CA SER A 35 9.18 -13.72 -20.17
C SER A 35 8.37 -13.20 -18.98
N ILE A 36 8.51 -11.91 -18.68
CA ILE A 36 7.69 -11.19 -17.71
C ILE A 36 6.64 -10.29 -18.39
N GLY A 37 6.49 -10.42 -19.72
CA GLY A 37 5.47 -9.75 -20.51
C GLY A 37 5.95 -8.52 -21.29
N ARG A 38 4.97 -7.78 -21.82
CA ARG A 38 5.18 -6.52 -22.53
C ARG A 38 5.25 -5.37 -21.54
N TYR A 39 6.09 -4.40 -21.82
CA TYR A 39 6.08 -3.11 -21.14
C TYR A 39 5.74 -1.97 -22.08
N TRP A 40 5.08 -0.95 -21.55
CA TRP A 40 4.77 0.27 -22.28
C TRP A 40 4.73 1.48 -21.33
N THR A 41 5.89 1.83 -20.81
CA THR A 41 6.07 2.91 -19.84
C THR A 41 5.88 4.31 -20.43
N SER A 42 6.05 4.47 -21.74
CA SER A 42 5.75 5.75 -22.42
C SER A 42 4.26 6.00 -22.67
N TRP A 43 3.39 5.01 -22.44
CA TRP A 43 1.95 5.18 -22.56
C TRP A 43 1.39 5.78 -21.27
N ILE A 44 1.17 7.09 -21.29
CA ILE A 44 0.68 7.87 -20.15
C ILE A 44 -0.84 7.76 -20.07
N SER A 45 -1.36 7.51 -18.86
CA SER A 45 -2.79 7.52 -18.56
C SER A 45 -3.39 8.91 -18.77
N ASP A 46 -4.70 8.99 -19.05
CA ASP A 46 -5.42 10.27 -19.15
C ASP A 46 -5.15 11.14 -17.92
N THR A 47 -5.07 12.45 -18.12
CA THR A 47 -4.92 13.42 -17.03
C THR A 47 -6.24 13.69 -16.32
N ASN A 48 -7.38 13.37 -16.96
CA ASN A 48 -8.72 13.58 -16.44
C ASN A 48 -9.29 12.31 -15.80
N GLY A 49 -10.32 12.48 -14.97
CA GLY A 49 -11.09 11.37 -14.39
C GLY A 49 -10.56 10.85 -13.04
N CYS A 50 -9.35 11.22 -12.64
CA CYS A 50 -8.92 11.02 -11.26
C CYS A 50 -9.52 12.09 -10.33
N SER A 51 -9.90 11.66 -9.15
CA SER A 51 -10.39 12.53 -8.07
C SER A 51 -9.56 12.28 -6.81
N ASP A 52 -9.27 13.33 -6.06
CA ASP A 52 -8.60 13.23 -4.76
C ASP A 52 -9.44 12.51 -3.69
N THR A 53 -10.73 12.35 -3.98
CA THR A 53 -11.73 11.71 -3.12
C THR A 53 -12.50 10.63 -3.88
N CYS A 54 -12.74 9.50 -3.23
CA CYS A 54 -13.56 8.40 -3.74
C CYS A 54 -14.46 7.93 -2.59
N ASP A 55 -15.77 8.17 -2.70
CA ASP A 55 -16.76 7.69 -1.73
C ASP A 55 -17.27 6.32 -2.16
N TYR A 56 -17.16 5.33 -1.28
CA TYR A 56 -17.67 3.98 -1.54
C TYR A 56 -19.20 3.97 -1.69
N ARG A 57 -19.91 4.92 -1.06
CA ARG A 57 -21.37 5.03 -1.10
C ARG A 57 -21.86 5.52 -2.46
N GLY A 58 -23.10 5.15 -2.80
CA GLY A 58 -23.75 5.54 -4.05
C GLY A 58 -23.33 4.69 -5.26
N LYS A 59 -23.98 4.92 -6.40
CA LYS A 59 -23.79 4.12 -7.62
C LYS A 59 -22.32 4.14 -8.07
N TYR A 60 -21.81 2.97 -8.43
CA TYR A 60 -20.48 2.83 -8.99
C TYR A 60 -20.49 3.08 -10.51
N THR A 61 -19.44 3.73 -11.00
CA THR A 61 -19.07 3.84 -12.42
C THR A 61 -17.58 3.54 -12.56
N THR A 62 -17.14 3.13 -13.75
CA THR A 62 -15.73 2.77 -14.00
C THR A 62 -14.76 3.90 -13.64
N ASP A 63 -15.17 5.15 -13.85
CA ASP A 63 -14.30 6.32 -13.63
C ASP A 63 -14.44 6.93 -12.23
N LYS A 64 -15.28 6.37 -11.36
CA LYS A 64 -15.61 6.96 -10.06
C LYS A 64 -14.39 7.17 -9.17
N CYS A 65 -13.40 6.27 -9.27
CA CYS A 65 -12.26 6.18 -8.36
C CYS A 65 -10.95 5.90 -9.11
N ASN A 66 -10.80 6.46 -10.31
CA ASN A 66 -9.56 6.32 -11.07
C ASN A 66 -8.40 6.97 -10.30
N THR A 67 -7.22 6.36 -10.43
CA THR A 67 -5.97 6.85 -9.86
C THR A 67 -4.88 6.81 -10.94
N ASN A 68 -3.68 7.33 -10.63
CA ASN A 68 -2.52 7.28 -11.54
C ASN A 68 -2.68 8.07 -12.85
N CYS A 69 -3.51 9.13 -12.86
CA CYS A 69 -3.64 10.04 -14.00
C CYS A 69 -2.34 10.79 -14.28
N GLY A 70 -2.07 11.06 -15.56
CA GLY A 70 -0.85 11.75 -16.01
C GLY A 70 0.47 10.99 -15.76
N SER A 71 0.39 9.74 -15.31
CA SER A 71 1.53 8.85 -15.08
C SER A 71 1.53 7.69 -16.08
N PRO A 72 2.66 6.97 -16.25
CA PRO A 72 2.66 5.74 -17.04
C PRO A 72 1.54 4.80 -16.61
N SER A 73 0.77 4.30 -17.58
CA SER A 73 -0.32 3.32 -17.35
C SER A 73 0.16 2.11 -16.55
N GLN A 74 1.39 1.68 -16.80
CA GLN A 74 2.12 0.78 -15.93
C GLN A 74 3.61 1.11 -15.92
N ARG A 75 4.15 1.40 -14.73
CA ARG A 75 5.58 1.69 -14.50
C ARG A 75 6.36 0.49 -13.97
N TRP A 76 5.75 -0.22 -13.03
CA TRP A 76 6.35 -1.37 -12.36
C TRP A 76 5.83 -2.67 -12.93
N TYR A 77 6.74 -3.58 -13.27
CA TYR A 77 6.44 -4.87 -13.88
C TYR A 77 6.80 -5.98 -12.91
N HIS A 78 5.83 -6.85 -12.62
CA HIS A 78 6.01 -7.92 -11.66
C HIS A 78 7.03 -8.95 -12.15
N VAL A 79 7.93 -9.35 -11.24
CA VAL A 79 8.91 -10.42 -11.46
C VAL A 79 8.59 -11.53 -10.47
N PRO A 80 8.04 -12.67 -10.93
CA PRO A 80 7.76 -13.80 -10.06
C PRO A 80 9.01 -14.27 -9.33
N ARG A 81 8.90 -14.51 -8.03
CA ARG A 81 10.03 -14.97 -7.20
C ARG A 81 10.64 -16.28 -7.71
N SER A 82 9.82 -17.16 -8.25
CA SER A 82 10.25 -18.44 -8.84
C SER A 82 11.13 -18.28 -10.08
N PHE A 83 11.18 -17.09 -10.69
CA PHE A 83 12.06 -16.82 -11.83
C PHE A 83 13.46 -16.39 -11.39
N LEU A 84 13.65 -16.10 -10.10
CA LEU A 84 14.91 -15.57 -9.57
C LEU A 84 15.78 -16.66 -8.94
N ASN A 85 17.07 -16.58 -9.23
CA ASN A 85 18.14 -17.26 -8.52
C ASN A 85 18.59 -16.43 -7.31
N ASN A 86 19.17 -17.10 -6.31
CA ASN A 86 19.60 -16.45 -5.06
C ASN A 86 20.77 -15.47 -5.21
N ASP A 87 21.61 -15.64 -6.23
CA ASP A 87 22.84 -14.84 -6.38
C ASP A 87 22.82 -14.04 -7.68
N LYS A 88 22.87 -14.75 -8.83
CA LYS A 88 23.03 -14.11 -10.13
C LYS A 88 21.79 -14.27 -11.01
N ASN A 89 21.21 -13.13 -11.41
CA ASN A 89 20.07 -13.04 -12.30
C ASN A 89 20.39 -12.21 -13.53
N MET A 90 19.67 -12.45 -14.63
CA MET A 90 19.83 -11.75 -15.90
C MET A 90 18.51 -11.12 -16.32
N LEU A 91 18.52 -9.81 -16.54
CA LEU A 91 17.45 -9.09 -17.21
C LEU A 91 17.81 -8.94 -18.69
N VAL A 92 16.87 -9.24 -19.57
CA VAL A 92 16.95 -8.93 -21.01
C VAL A 92 15.73 -8.11 -21.38
N LEU A 93 15.96 -7.02 -22.12
CA LEU A 93 14.91 -6.15 -22.65
C LEU A 93 15.03 -6.04 -24.16
N PHE A 94 13.88 -6.09 -24.84
CA PHE A 94 13.74 -5.67 -26.22
C PHE A 94 12.99 -4.35 -26.25
N GLU A 95 13.67 -3.26 -26.62
CA GLU A 95 13.11 -1.91 -26.69
C GLU A 95 12.76 -1.55 -28.14
N GLU A 96 11.48 -1.29 -28.39
CA GLU A 96 10.93 -1.07 -29.73
C GLU A 96 11.11 0.38 -30.18
N ILE A 97 10.85 1.35 -29.31
CA ILE A 97 10.68 2.76 -29.68
C ILE A 97 11.78 3.68 -29.13
N GLY A 98 12.56 3.21 -28.15
CA GLY A 98 13.70 3.91 -27.56
C GLY A 98 13.47 4.26 -26.10
N GLY A 99 14.55 4.21 -25.31
CA GLY A 99 14.53 4.48 -23.87
C GLY A 99 15.94 4.54 -23.29
N ASN A 100 16.07 5.16 -22.12
CA ASN A 100 17.32 5.19 -21.35
C ASN A 100 17.29 4.12 -20.25
N PRO A 101 18.14 3.08 -20.33
CA PRO A 101 18.18 2.01 -19.33
C PRO A 101 18.81 2.42 -17.98
N GLU A 102 19.43 3.58 -17.86
CA GLU A 102 20.15 4.00 -16.64
C GLU A 102 19.25 4.10 -15.39
N ASN A 103 17.95 4.33 -15.59
CA ASN A 103 16.98 4.46 -14.49
C ASN A 103 16.25 3.15 -14.16
N ILE A 104 16.59 2.04 -14.83
CA ILE A 104 15.99 0.74 -14.52
C ILE A 104 16.46 0.30 -13.14
N SER A 105 15.52 -0.08 -12.29
CA SER A 105 15.82 -0.59 -10.95
C SER A 105 14.92 -1.75 -10.57
N PHE A 106 15.45 -2.66 -9.76
CA PHE A 106 14.64 -3.68 -9.09
C PHE A 106 14.26 -3.19 -7.70
N GLN A 107 13.02 -3.46 -7.30
CA GLN A 107 12.50 -3.05 -6.00
C GLN A 107 11.64 -4.19 -5.43
N THR A 108 11.55 -4.26 -4.11
CA THR A 108 10.59 -5.10 -3.42
C THR A 108 9.34 -4.31 -3.10
N VAL A 109 8.16 -4.88 -3.34
CA VAL A 109 6.89 -4.27 -2.96
C VAL A 109 6.53 -4.78 -1.58
N THR A 110 6.53 -3.89 -0.61
CA THR A 110 6.01 -4.20 0.72
C THR A 110 4.94 -3.18 1.06
N ALA A 111 3.80 -3.65 1.58
CA ALA A 111 2.88 -2.77 2.27
C ALA A 111 3.57 -2.36 3.58
N GLU A 112 4.44 -1.34 3.51
CA GLU A 112 5.11 -0.79 4.69
C GLU A 112 4.11 -0.18 5.66
N THR A 113 2.96 0.25 5.17
CA THR A 113 1.90 0.86 5.97
C THR A 113 0.57 0.17 5.69
N ILE A 114 -0.08 -0.27 6.77
CA ILE A 114 -1.45 -0.79 6.78
C ILE A 114 -2.33 0.16 7.57
N CYS A 115 -3.59 0.27 7.16
CA CYS A 115 -4.57 1.12 7.84
C CYS A 115 -5.90 0.41 7.96
N ALA A 116 -6.64 0.75 9.01
CA ALA A 116 -8.03 0.34 9.16
C ALA A 116 -8.81 1.47 9.85
N GLN A 117 -10.07 1.61 9.45
CA GLN A 117 -11.01 2.51 10.10
C GLN A 117 -12.34 1.79 10.26
N VAL A 118 -12.83 1.69 11.49
CA VAL A 118 -14.09 0.98 11.80
C VAL A 118 -14.90 1.77 12.81
N GLU A 119 -16.23 1.62 12.77
CA GLU A 119 -17.16 2.25 13.70
C GLU A 119 -17.20 1.48 15.04
N GLU A 120 -17.69 2.14 16.09
CA GLU A 120 -17.97 1.51 17.39
C GLU A 120 -18.89 0.29 17.22
N GLY A 121 -18.54 -0.80 17.90
CA GLY A 121 -19.22 -2.09 17.84
C GLY A 121 -18.65 -3.05 16.80
N ALA A 122 -17.79 -2.59 15.89
CA ALA A 122 -17.14 -3.44 14.89
C ALA A 122 -15.82 -4.06 15.40
N LEU A 123 -15.37 -5.13 14.72
CA LEU A 123 -14.05 -5.71 14.90
C LEU A 123 -13.05 -5.01 13.97
N LEU A 124 -12.02 -4.37 14.56
CA LEU A 124 -10.85 -3.91 13.81
C LEU A 124 -9.95 -5.12 13.52
N GLU A 125 -9.56 -5.33 12.26
CA GLU A 125 -8.56 -6.32 11.88
C GLU A 125 -7.38 -5.66 11.15
N LEU A 126 -6.16 -5.99 11.58
CA LEU A 126 -4.92 -5.58 10.92
C LEU A 126 -4.08 -6.80 10.61
N SER A 127 -3.47 -6.84 9.43
CA SER A 127 -2.58 -7.93 9.02
C SER A 127 -1.47 -7.43 8.11
N CYS A 128 -0.25 -7.87 8.41
CA CYS A 128 0.93 -7.66 7.60
C CYS A 128 1.10 -8.80 6.58
N GLN A 129 1.42 -8.43 5.35
CA GLN A 129 1.68 -9.39 4.27
C GLN A 129 3.10 -9.97 4.35
N GLY A 130 3.31 -11.14 3.75
CA GLY A 130 4.66 -11.71 3.59
C GLY A 130 5.32 -12.23 4.87
N GLY A 131 4.53 -12.54 5.91
CA GLY A 131 5.05 -13.02 7.19
C GLY A 131 5.73 -11.96 8.04
N LYS A 132 5.61 -10.68 7.65
CA LYS A 132 6.05 -9.54 8.46
C LYS A 132 5.17 -9.40 9.70
N THR A 133 5.74 -8.78 10.73
CA THR A 133 5.03 -8.40 11.95
C THR A 133 4.76 -6.91 11.97
N ILE A 134 3.70 -6.48 12.66
CA ILE A 134 3.44 -5.07 12.91
C ILE A 134 4.56 -4.51 13.79
N THR A 135 5.34 -3.57 13.25
CA THR A 135 6.54 -3.02 13.90
C THR A 135 6.24 -1.75 14.69
N GLN A 136 5.32 -0.92 14.22
CA GLN A 136 4.95 0.35 14.84
C GLN A 136 3.48 0.69 14.58
N ILE A 137 2.81 1.30 15.56
CA ILE A 137 1.53 1.99 15.33
C ILE A 137 1.86 3.47 15.13
N GLN A 138 1.74 3.96 13.90
CA GLN A 138 2.03 5.37 13.58
C GLN A 138 0.92 6.31 14.05
N PHE A 139 -0.32 5.83 14.05
CA PHE A 139 -1.48 6.58 14.53
C PHE A 139 -2.56 5.60 15.00
N ALA A 140 -3.15 5.86 16.15
CA ALA A 140 -4.40 5.25 16.57
C ALA A 140 -5.20 6.25 17.42
N SER A 141 -6.44 6.49 17.02
CA SER A 141 -7.36 7.38 17.75
C SER A 141 -8.78 6.82 17.69
N PHE A 142 -9.36 6.60 18.87
CA PHE A 142 -10.77 6.24 19.03
C PHE A 142 -11.57 7.49 19.42
N GLY A 143 -12.54 7.87 18.61
CA GLY A 143 -13.30 9.10 18.78
C GLY A 143 -13.91 9.53 17.46
N ASN A 144 -13.58 10.73 17.00
CA ASN A 144 -13.97 11.22 15.68
C ASN A 144 -12.77 11.58 14.77
N PRO A 145 -11.78 10.68 14.57
CA PRO A 145 -10.64 10.95 13.72
C PRO A 145 -11.04 11.36 12.29
N GLU A 146 -10.25 12.25 11.72
CA GLU A 146 -10.43 12.81 10.38
C GLU A 146 -9.29 12.38 9.45
N GLY A 147 -9.50 12.57 8.15
CA GLY A 147 -8.50 12.26 7.12
C GLY A 147 -8.63 10.83 6.58
N LYS A 148 -7.56 10.38 5.93
CA LYS A 148 -7.45 9.05 5.31
C LYS A 148 -6.12 8.40 5.69
N CYS A 149 -5.96 7.12 5.37
CA CYS A 149 -4.70 6.40 5.55
C CYS A 149 -3.52 7.21 4.96
N GLY A 150 -2.46 7.40 5.76
CA GLY A 150 -1.31 8.26 5.46
C GLY A 150 -1.46 9.71 5.93
N SER A 151 -2.66 10.16 6.28
CA SER A 151 -2.95 11.54 6.69
C SER A 151 -3.99 11.62 7.81
N PHE A 152 -4.10 10.59 8.64
CA PHE A 152 -5.02 10.59 9.76
C PHE A 152 -4.65 11.68 10.77
N LYS A 153 -5.67 12.31 11.33
CA LYS A 153 -5.53 13.31 12.39
C LYS A 153 -6.64 13.14 13.40
N LYS A 154 -6.35 13.56 14.64
CA LYS A 154 -7.31 13.59 15.73
C LYS A 154 -8.44 14.56 15.38
N GLY A 155 -9.66 14.19 15.75
CA GLY A 155 -10.83 15.03 15.58
C GLY A 155 -11.03 15.99 16.76
N THR A 156 -12.27 16.41 16.98
CA THR A 156 -12.64 17.29 18.11
C THR A 156 -12.64 16.58 19.46
N TRP A 157 -12.69 15.24 19.48
CA TRP A 157 -12.58 14.45 20.69
C TRP A 157 -11.92 13.09 20.41
N GLU A 158 -11.25 12.56 21.42
CA GLU A 158 -10.65 11.22 21.40
C GLU A 158 -10.59 10.62 22.80
N ALA A 159 -10.52 9.30 22.86
CA ALA A 159 -10.19 8.56 24.06
C ALA A 159 -8.70 8.67 24.39
N THR A 160 -8.35 8.66 25.68
CA THR A 160 -6.96 8.77 26.15
C THR A 160 -6.12 7.55 25.76
N ASP A 161 -6.74 6.38 25.69
CA ASP A 161 -6.03 5.10 25.61
C ASP A 161 -5.97 4.55 24.17
N GLY A 162 -6.39 5.35 23.18
CA GLY A 162 -6.44 4.97 21.76
C GLY A 162 -5.15 4.35 21.25
N GLN A 163 -4.03 5.05 21.46
CA GLN A 163 -2.71 4.62 20.99
C GLN A 163 -2.19 3.39 21.73
N SER A 164 -2.15 3.43 23.06
CA SER A 164 -1.58 2.37 23.89
C SER A 164 -2.33 1.05 23.77
N THR A 165 -3.67 1.10 23.66
CA THR A 165 -4.51 -0.10 23.49
C THR A 165 -4.17 -0.83 22.20
N VAL A 166 -4.01 -0.09 21.10
CA VAL A 166 -3.68 -0.69 19.79
C VAL A 166 -2.24 -1.19 19.76
N GLU A 167 -1.28 -0.43 20.33
CA GLU A 167 0.11 -0.84 20.43
C GLU A 167 0.26 -2.18 21.17
N ALA A 168 -0.35 -2.29 22.35
CA ALA A 168 -0.32 -3.51 23.16
C ALA A 168 -0.97 -4.71 22.46
N ALA A 169 -2.02 -4.48 21.67
CA ALA A 169 -2.72 -5.54 20.97
C ALA A 169 -1.97 -6.04 19.72
N CYS A 170 -1.25 -5.17 19.02
CA CYS A 170 -0.82 -5.41 17.64
C CYS A 170 0.69 -5.52 17.43
N ILE A 171 1.52 -4.78 18.18
CA ILE A 171 2.98 -4.78 17.95
C ILE A 171 3.57 -6.18 18.15
N GLY A 172 4.44 -6.60 17.22
CA GLY A 172 5.11 -7.89 17.23
C GLY A 172 4.28 -9.06 16.68
N LYS A 173 3.04 -8.82 16.24
CA LYS A 173 2.18 -9.86 15.65
C LYS A 173 2.04 -9.69 14.14
N CYS A 174 1.90 -10.80 13.40
CA CYS A 174 1.60 -10.75 11.96
C CYS A 174 0.16 -10.29 11.66
N SER A 175 -0.74 -10.50 12.62
CA SER A 175 -2.12 -10.02 12.58
C SER A 175 -2.64 -9.77 14.00
N CYS A 176 -3.55 -8.81 14.15
CA CYS A 176 -4.27 -8.54 15.39
C CYS A 176 -5.74 -8.20 15.11
N GLY A 177 -6.58 -8.43 16.10
CA GLY A 177 -7.99 -8.05 16.09
C GLY A 177 -8.36 -7.35 17.39
N ILE A 178 -9.15 -6.27 17.31
CA ILE A 178 -9.62 -5.51 18.48
C ILE A 178 -11.11 -5.23 18.32
N THR A 179 -11.92 -5.70 19.25
CA THR A 179 -13.34 -5.31 19.30
C THR A 179 -13.45 -3.87 19.76
N VAL A 180 -13.95 -2.99 18.90
CA VAL A 180 -13.96 -1.55 19.15
C VAL A 180 -15.18 -1.19 20.01
N THR A 181 -14.95 -0.92 21.29
CA THR A 181 -15.98 -0.52 22.26
C THR A 181 -15.48 0.62 23.11
N LYS A 182 -16.38 1.42 23.70
CA LYS A 182 -16.01 2.52 24.59
C LYS A 182 -15.22 2.04 25.79
N GLU A 183 -15.62 0.90 26.35
CA GLU A 183 -14.96 0.26 27.49
C GLU A 183 -13.54 -0.16 27.17
N ALA A 184 -13.30 -0.75 25.97
CA ALA A 184 -11.97 -1.18 25.54
C ALA A 184 -10.98 -0.01 25.39
N PHE A 185 -11.48 1.20 25.18
CA PHE A 185 -10.68 2.41 25.01
C PHE A 185 -10.80 3.39 26.20
N GLY A 186 -11.29 2.92 27.36
CA GLY A 186 -11.30 3.71 28.60
C GLY A 186 -12.31 4.86 28.62
N VAL A 187 -13.28 4.89 27.70
CA VAL A 187 -14.32 5.93 27.66
C VAL A 187 -15.41 5.57 28.67
N THR A 188 -15.49 6.35 29.75
CA THR A 188 -16.53 6.22 30.78
C THR A 188 -17.72 7.13 30.46
N PHE A 189 -18.91 6.76 30.96
CA PHE A 189 -20.13 7.57 30.79
C PHE A 189 -19.98 9.04 31.24
N SER A 190 -19.09 9.32 32.20
CA SER A 190 -18.79 10.70 32.66
C SER A 190 -18.04 11.56 31.64
N LEU A 191 -17.41 10.94 30.63
CA LEU A 191 -16.65 11.63 29.58
C LEU A 191 -17.46 11.82 28.29
N MET A 192 -18.62 11.17 28.17
CA MET A 192 -19.47 11.25 26.98
C MET A 192 -20.25 12.56 26.98
N LYS A 193 -20.01 13.42 26.00
CA LYS A 193 -20.87 14.59 25.74
C LYS A 193 -22.02 14.17 24.82
N VAL A 194 -23.15 14.87 24.96
CA VAL A 194 -24.41 14.56 24.24
C VAL A 194 -24.27 14.66 22.71
N ASP A 195 -23.19 15.24 22.19
CA ASP A 195 -22.96 15.55 20.76
C ASP A 195 -21.79 14.77 20.11
N ASP A 196 -21.28 13.70 20.75
CA ASP A 196 -20.03 13.05 20.30
C ASP A 196 -20.14 12.25 18.97
N GLY A 197 -21.35 12.11 18.41
CA GLY A 197 -21.59 11.38 17.16
C GLY A 197 -21.29 9.88 17.25
N VAL A 198 -21.21 9.20 16.10
CA VAL A 198 -20.79 7.79 16.05
C VAL A 198 -19.27 7.73 16.21
N ALA A 199 -18.81 7.13 17.32
CA ALA A 199 -17.40 6.93 17.57
C ALA A 199 -16.80 5.93 16.57
N ARG A 200 -15.55 6.15 16.18
CA ARG A 200 -14.81 5.29 15.26
C ARG A 200 -13.37 5.19 15.71
N LEU A 201 -12.75 4.06 15.42
CA LEU A 201 -11.32 3.85 15.57
C LEU A 201 -10.65 3.97 14.20
N ALA A 202 -9.65 4.83 14.09
CA ALA A 202 -8.74 4.87 12.93
C ALA A 202 -7.34 4.47 13.36
N VAL A 203 -6.73 3.52 12.66
CA VAL A 203 -5.39 3.01 12.91
C VAL A 203 -4.54 3.06 11.65
N GLN A 204 -3.28 3.45 11.80
CA GLN A 204 -2.22 3.35 10.81
C GLN A 204 -1.01 2.70 11.48
N ALA A 205 -0.49 1.65 10.85
CA ALA A 205 0.60 0.85 11.40
C ALA A 205 1.61 0.47 10.31
N THR A 206 2.83 0.18 10.71
CA THR A 206 3.86 -0.32 9.80
C THR A 206 4.09 -1.81 9.92
N CYS A 207 4.41 -2.40 8.78
CA CYS A 207 4.95 -3.75 8.62
C CYS A 207 6.40 -3.61 8.11
#